data_AF-A0A8C5UAA8-F1
#
_entry.id   AF-A0A8C5UAA8-F1
#
_cell.length_a   1.000
_cell.length_b   1.000
_cell.length_c   1.000
_cell.angle_alpha   90.00
_cell.angle_beta   90.00
_cell.angle_gamma   90.00
#
_symmetry.space_group_name_H-M   'P 1'
#
loop_
_entity.id
_entity.type
_entity.pdbx_description
1 polymer ?
#
loop_
_entity_poly.entity_id
_entity_poly.type
_entity_poly.pdbx_seq_one_letter_code
_entity_poly.pdbx_strand_id
1 'polypeptide(L)' 'SGSPNAILFFSFLLPDPDWASHSLGIFICLNCSGIHRSIPQVSKVKSVRLDDWDDAQVEVGVTKNSTTH' A
#
# COMPACT_ATOMS: atom_id res chain seq x y z
N SER A 1 23.63 6.03 -2.50
CA SER A 1 22.97 4.79 -2.97
C SER A 1 22.00 4.34 -1.89
N GLY A 2 20.78 4.87 -1.90
CA GLY A 2 19.73 4.47 -0.95
C GLY A 2 19.34 3.02 -1.21
N SER A 3 19.42 2.19 -0.18
CA SER A 3 19.12 0.77 -0.28
C SER A 3 17.62 0.59 -0.63
N PRO A 4 17.27 -0.11 -1.72
CA PRO A 4 15.87 -0.30 -2.13
C PRO A 4 15.02 -1.05 -1.09
N ASN A 5 15.68 -1.68 -0.11
CA ASN A 5 15.05 -2.50 0.92
C ASN A 5 14.52 -1.69 2.12
N ALA A 6 14.92 -0.41 2.29
CA ALA A 6 14.42 0.39 3.42
C ALA A 6 12.89 0.58 3.34
N ILE A 7 12.35 0.76 2.14
CA ILE A 7 10.92 1.01 1.90
C ILE A 7 10.06 -0.17 2.34
N LEU A 8 10.47 -1.41 2.03
CA LEU A 8 9.76 -2.63 2.43
C LEU A 8 9.85 -2.89 3.93
N PHE A 9 10.99 -2.58 4.56
CA PHE A 9 11.15 -2.69 6.01
C PHE A 9 10.21 -1.75 6.77
N PHE A 10 9.97 -0.54 6.26
CA PHE A 10 9.04 0.39 6.91
C PHE A 10 7.57 -0.04 6.76
N SER A 11 7.14 -0.57 5.61
CA SER A 11 5.75 -1.03 5.43
C SER A 11 5.33 -2.15 6.40
N PHE A 12 6.25 -2.99 6.86
CA PHE A 12 5.97 -4.05 7.86
C PHE A 12 6.00 -3.56 9.31
N LEU A 13 6.57 -2.38 9.57
CA LEU A 13 6.75 -1.82 10.92
C LEU A 13 5.78 -0.67 11.25
N LEU A 14 4.91 -0.25 10.32
CA LEU A 14 3.83 0.68 10.63
C LEU A 14 2.63 -0.10 11.19
N PRO A 15 2.37 -0.08 12.51
CA PRO A 15 1.05 -0.43 12.99
C PRO A 15 0.06 0.55 12.35
N ASP A 16 -0.93 0.03 11.64
CA ASP A 16 -2.02 0.78 11.02
C ASP A 16 -1.59 1.80 9.95
N PRO A 17 -1.22 1.36 8.74
CA PRO A 17 -0.91 2.27 7.65
C PRO A 17 -2.14 3.10 7.24
N ASP A 18 -2.01 4.42 7.25
CA ASP A 18 -3.09 5.34 6.84
C ASP A 18 -3.26 5.47 5.32
N TRP A 19 -2.27 5.00 4.54
CA TRP A 19 -2.22 5.15 3.08
C TRP A 19 -1.80 3.87 2.37
N ALA A 20 -2.32 3.66 1.17
CA ALA A 20 -2.02 2.53 0.32
C ALA A 20 -1.92 2.95 -1.15
N SER A 21 -0.98 2.33 -1.86
CA SER A 21 -0.91 2.41 -3.32
C SER A 21 -1.68 1.26 -3.93
N HIS A 22 -2.92 1.48 -4.34
CA HIS A 22 -3.81 0.42 -4.85
C HIS A 22 -3.40 -0.09 -6.24
N SER A 23 -2.60 0.66 -7.00
CA SER A 23 -2.04 0.16 -8.27
C SER A 23 -0.85 -0.79 -8.08
N LEU A 24 -0.21 -0.74 -6.91
CA LEU A 24 0.98 -1.53 -6.59
C LEU A 24 0.71 -2.57 -5.50
N GLY A 25 -0.42 -2.49 -4.81
CA GLY A 25 -0.77 -3.44 -3.75
C GLY A 25 0.05 -3.29 -2.48
N ILE A 26 0.53 -2.09 -2.16
CA ILE A 26 1.40 -1.85 -1.00
C ILE A 26 0.83 -0.79 -0.07
N PHE A 27 1.09 -0.94 1.22
CA PHE A 27 0.87 0.10 2.23
C PHE A 27 2.08 1.03 2.32
N ILE A 28 1.81 2.32 2.50
CA ILE A 28 2.82 3.38 2.54
C ILE A 28 2.52 4.37 3.67
N CYS A 29 3.55 5.04 4.19
CA CYS A 29 3.37 6.09 5.20
C CYS A 29 2.91 7.42 4.57
N LEU A 30 2.45 8.36 5.40
CA LEU A 30 2.01 9.68 4.96
C LEU A 30 3.07 10.42 4.12
N ASN A 31 4.34 10.37 4.54
CA ASN A 31 5.42 11.05 3.80
C ASN A 31 5.66 10.42 2.42
N CYS A 32 5.62 9.08 2.32
CA CYS A 32 5.74 8.37 1.06
C CYS A 32 4.54 8.63 0.13
N SER A 33 3.34 8.86 0.69
CA SER A 33 2.15 9.18 -0.10
C SER A 33 2.37 10.39 -1.01
N GLY A 34 3.06 11.43 -0.54
CA GLY A 34 3.38 12.63 -1.32
C GLY A 34 4.30 12.33 -2.50
N ILE A 35 5.32 11.48 -2.29
CA ILE A 35 6.25 11.07 -3.35
C ILE A 35 5.49 10.28 -4.43
N HIS A 36 4.68 9.31 -4.01
CA HIS A 36 3.90 8.50 -4.93
C HIS A 36 2.86 9.32 -5.70
N ARG A 37 2.26 10.35 -5.08
CA ARG A 37 1.36 11.31 -5.77
C ARG A 37 2.05 12.13 -6.87
N SER A 38 3.38 12.25 -6.85
CA SER A 38 4.13 12.92 -7.93
C SER A 38 4.32 12.06 -9.18
N ILE A 39 4.00 10.75 -9.11
CA ILE A 39 4.14 9.77 -10.20
C ILE A 39 2.84 8.97 -10.44
N PRO A 40 1.70 9.64 -10.74
CA PRO A 40 0.37 9.02 -10.78
C PRO A 40 0.21 7.92 -11.86
N GLN A 41 1.09 7.90 -12.86
CA GLN A 41 1.13 6.87 -13.89
C GLN A 41 1.70 5.54 -13.39
N VAL A 42 2.49 5.57 -12.31
CA VAL A 42 3.11 4.38 -11.70
C VAL A 42 2.37 3.99 -10.42
N SER A 43 2.10 4.97 -9.55
CA SER A 43 1.49 4.72 -8.25
C SER A 43 0.25 5.58 -8.04
N LYS A 44 -0.87 4.89 -7.80
CA LYS A 44 -2.14 5.51 -7.42
C LYS A 44 -2.39 5.29 -5.95
N VAL A 45 -2.43 6.37 -5.20
CA VAL A 45 -2.50 6.38 -3.73
C VAL A 45 -3.90 6.75 -3.25
N LYS A 46 -4.40 6.00 -2.26
CA LYS A 46 -5.62 6.28 -1.49
C LYS A 46 -5.33 6.17 0.01
N SER A 47 -6.06 6.90 0.82
CA SER A 47 -6.12 6.70 2.26
C SER A 47 -6.87 5.39 2.53
N VAL A 48 -6.36 4.59 3.46
CA VAL A 48 -6.99 3.33 3.86
C VAL A 48 -8.34 3.57 4.53
N ARG A 49 -8.53 4.72 5.20
CA ARG A 49 -9.73 5.00 6.01
C ARG A 49 -10.58 6.16 5.48
N LEU A 50 -9.97 7.11 4.77
CA LEU A 50 -10.63 8.37 4.40
C LEU A 50 -11.12 8.43 2.95
N ASP A 51 -10.58 7.58 2.07
CA ASP A 51 -11.01 7.51 0.67
C ASP A 51 -12.00 6.37 0.49
N ASP A 52 -12.97 6.55 -0.41
CA ASP A 52 -13.87 5.47 -0.83
C ASP A 52 -13.09 4.42 -1.64
N TRP A 53 -13.31 3.13 -1.37
CA TRP A 53 -12.67 2.02 -2.08
C TRP A 53 -13.71 1.23 -2.86
N ASP A 54 -13.36 0.89 -4.10
CA ASP A 54 -14.12 -0.10 -4.87
C ASP A 54 -13.62 -1.52 -4.52
N ASP A 55 -14.50 -2.51 -4.56
CA ASP A 55 -14.18 -3.90 -4.20
C ASP A 55 -13.00 -4.45 -5.00
N ALA A 56 -12.87 -4.07 -6.28
CA ALA A 56 -11.75 -4.49 -7.14
C ALA A 56 -10.39 -3.90 -6.68
N GLN A 57 -10.40 -2.86 -5.85
CA GLN A 57 -9.19 -2.23 -5.29
C GLN A 57 -8.80 -2.80 -3.93
N VAL A 58 -9.74 -3.45 -3.23
CA VAL A 58 -9.55 -4.01 -1.88
C VAL A 58 -9.10 -5.48 -1.96
N GLU A 59 -9.27 -6.14 -3.11
CA GLU A 59 -8.77 -7.50 -3.37
C GLU A 59 -7.24 -7.55 -3.57
N VAL A 60 -6.49 -6.93 -2.67
CA VAL A 60 -5.02 -7.02 -2.66
C VAL A 60 -4.56 -7.26 -1.23
N GLY A 61 -4.26 -8.53 -0.92
CA GLY A 61 -3.53 -8.87 0.32
C GLY A 61 -4.24 -9.79 1.29
N VAL A 62 -4.94 -10.83 0.81
CA VAL A 62 -4.96 -12.11 1.54
C VAL A 62 -4.63 -13.17 0.51
N THR A 63 -3.38 -13.63 0.45
CA THR A 63 -3.15 -15.01 0.05
C THR A 63 -4.02 -15.83 0.99
N LYS A 64 -5.16 -16.34 0.49
CA LYS A 64 -5.89 -17.39 1.18
C LYS A 64 -4.85 -18.47 1.40
N ASN A 65 -4.35 -18.61 2.63
CA ASN A 65 -3.76 -19.86 3.02
C ASN A 65 -4.91 -20.85 2.85
N SER A 66 -4.85 -21.63 1.78
CA SER A 66 -5.83 -22.66 1.53
C SER A 66 -5.65 -23.68 2.65
N THR A 67 -6.37 -23.47 3.75
CA THR A 67 -6.60 -24.47 4.77
C THR A 67 -8.10 -24.56 4.91
N THR A 68 -8.68 -25.33 4.00
CA THR A 68 -10.03 -25.84 4.16
C THR A 68 -9.93 -27.35 3.97
N HIS A 69 -10.07 -28.04 5.11
CA HIS A 69 -9.98 -29.47 5.40
C HIS A 69 -8.61 -30.15 5.32
#